data_AF-B7QCE1-F1
#
_entry.id   AF-B7QCE1-F1
#
_cell.length_a   1.000
_cell.length_b   1.000
_cell.length_c   1.000
_cell.angle_alpha   90.00
_cell.angle_beta   90.00
_cell.angle_gamma   90.00
#
_symmetry.space_group_name_H-M   'P 1'
#
loop_
_entity.id
_entity.type
_entity.pdbx_description
1 polymer ?
#
loop_
_entity_poly.entity_id
_entity_poly.type
_entity_poly.pdbx_seq_one_letter_code
_entity_poly.pdbx_strand_id
1 'polypeptide(L)'
;MSSEKIREQYLRDFEPREYPVAMRALTGVHPFFQRELHSIFNSPVSDSWRTLLDIGCGPNVGNVFPASRKIRSIVLSDLLPRSRQEVEKWIQKADDAMNWSFISEPLAILEGCMDAKSGAKDIEERTRAAIKKGHPVQRPGPERPPRRAR
;
A
#
# COMPACT_ATOMS: atom_id res chain seq x y z
N MET A 1 -4.20 -8.94 -25.90
CA MET A 1 -5.17 -7.84 -25.68
C MET A 1 -4.41 -6.52 -25.71
N SER A 2 -4.99 -5.42 -26.22
CA SER A 2 -4.34 -4.11 -26.14
C SER A 2 -4.26 -3.62 -24.69
N SER A 3 -3.25 -2.79 -24.39
CA SER A 3 -3.07 -2.16 -23.07
C SER A 3 -4.30 -1.36 -22.64
N GLU A 4 -4.94 -0.68 -23.59
CA GLU A 4 -6.20 0.06 -23.37
C GLU A 4 -7.34 -0.87 -22.94
N LYS A 5 -7.50 -2.01 -23.61
CA LYS A 5 -8.57 -2.97 -23.27
C LYS A 5 -8.37 -3.57 -21.88
N ILE A 6 -7.12 -3.89 -21.50
CA ILE A 6 -6.77 -4.37 -20.14
C ILE A 6 -7.12 -3.29 -19.10
N ARG A 7 -6.74 -2.04 -19.36
CA ARG A 7 -7.02 -0.92 -18.47
C ARG A 7 -8.52 -0.70 -18.28
N GLU A 8 -9.28 -0.70 -19.36
CA GLU A 8 -10.74 -0.56 -19.30
C GLU A 8 -11.40 -1.71 -18.53
N GLN A 9 -10.91 -2.93 -18.73
CA GLN A 9 -11.37 -4.09 -17.98
C GLN A 9 -11.11 -3.92 -16.49
N TYR A 10 -9.90 -3.52 -16.09
CA TYR A 10 -9.56 -3.25 -14.68
C TYR A 10 -10.46 -2.17 -14.07
N LEU A 11 -10.73 -1.09 -14.81
CA LEU A 11 -11.59 0.00 -14.35
C LEU A 11 -13.05 -0.43 -14.12
N ARG A 12 -13.54 -1.39 -14.91
CA ARG A 12 -14.91 -1.90 -14.78
C ARG A 12 -15.01 -2.97 -13.70
N ASP A 13 -14.15 -3.99 -13.80
CA ASP A 13 -14.40 -5.30 -13.20
C ASP A 13 -13.71 -5.47 -11.84
N PHE A 14 -12.68 -4.67 -11.51
CA PHE A 14 -11.98 -4.83 -10.24
C PHE A 14 -12.86 -4.40 -9.06
N GLU A 15 -13.07 -5.34 -8.12
CA GLU A 15 -13.81 -5.15 -6.88
C GLU A 15 -12.85 -5.07 -5.67
N PRO A 16 -12.60 -3.87 -5.11
CA PRO A 16 -11.66 -3.67 -4.02
C PRO A 16 -11.90 -4.53 -2.78
N ARG A 17 -13.17 -4.78 -2.42
CA ARG A 17 -13.51 -5.47 -1.16
C ARG A 17 -13.28 -6.97 -1.20
N GLU A 18 -13.13 -7.56 -2.39
CA GLU A 18 -12.74 -8.96 -2.53
C GLU A 18 -11.22 -9.16 -2.38
N TYR A 19 -10.44 -8.08 -2.49
CA TYR A 19 -8.98 -8.14 -2.49
C TYR A 19 -8.36 -8.76 -1.23
N PRO A 20 -8.81 -8.45 0.02
CA PRO A 20 -8.28 -9.12 1.20
C PRO A 20 -8.50 -10.63 1.20
N VAL A 21 -9.62 -11.11 0.65
CA VAL A 21 -9.93 -12.54 0.55
C VAL A 21 -8.96 -13.20 -0.43
N ALA A 22 -8.76 -12.59 -1.61
CA ALA A 22 -7.78 -13.05 -2.59
C ALA A 22 -6.35 -13.07 -2.01
N MET A 23 -5.95 -12.04 -1.26
CA MET A 23 -4.63 -11.96 -0.63
C MET A 23 -4.42 -13.05 0.43
N ARG A 24 -5.44 -13.36 1.24
CA ARG A 24 -5.36 -14.44 2.23
C ARG A 24 -5.24 -15.82 1.57
N ALA A 25 -5.81 -15.99 0.37
CA ALA A 25 -5.71 -17.24 -0.39
C ALA A 25 -4.32 -17.47 -1.01
N LEU A 26 -3.49 -16.42 -1.17
CA LEU A 26 -2.11 -16.51 -1.69
C LEU A 26 -1.12 -17.00 -0.62
N THR A 27 -1.36 -18.20 -0.11
CA THR A 27 -0.53 -18.84 0.92
C THR A 27 0.91 -19.00 0.42
N GLY A 28 1.89 -18.58 1.23
CA GLY A 28 3.34 -18.66 0.90
C GLY A 28 3.89 -17.44 0.16
N VAL A 29 3.15 -16.91 -0.82
CA VAL A 29 3.58 -15.73 -1.59
C VAL A 29 3.51 -14.46 -0.74
N HIS A 30 2.41 -14.26 -0.02
CA HIS A 30 2.26 -13.08 0.81
C HIS A 30 3.30 -13.01 1.96
N PRO A 31 3.50 -14.07 2.78
CA PRO A 31 4.53 -14.05 3.82
C PRO A 31 5.94 -13.77 3.26
N PHE A 32 6.25 -14.30 2.08
CA PHE A 32 7.50 -13.99 1.39
C PHE A 32 7.64 -12.49 1.11
N PHE A 33 6.67 -11.88 0.42
CA PHE A 33 6.70 -10.43 0.12
C PHE A 33 6.82 -9.58 1.37
N GLN A 34 6.10 -9.94 2.43
CA GLN A 34 6.15 -9.22 3.70
C GLN A 34 7.56 -9.25 4.32
N ARG A 35 8.21 -10.42 4.32
CA ARG A 35 9.58 -10.56 4.85
C ARG A 35 10.57 -9.75 4.02
N GLU A 36 10.45 -9.78 2.70
CA GLU A 36 11.35 -9.03 1.82
C GLU A 36 11.15 -7.52 1.99
N LEU A 37 9.90 -7.02 2.07
CA LEU A 37 9.62 -5.61 2.35
C LEU A 37 10.17 -5.19 3.73
N HIS A 38 9.99 -6.02 4.75
CA HIS A 38 10.57 -5.76 6.07
C HIS A 38 12.10 -5.68 6.02
N SER A 39 12.75 -6.61 5.32
CA SER A 39 14.20 -6.61 5.10
C SER A 39 14.68 -5.32 4.42
N ILE A 40 14.03 -4.93 3.31
CA ILE A 40 14.37 -3.72 2.55
C ILE A 40 14.29 -2.47 3.44
N PHE A 41 13.15 -2.24 4.09
CA PHE A 41 12.92 -1.05 4.91
C PHE A 41 13.65 -1.07 6.25
N ASN A 42 14.17 -2.21 6.69
CA ASN A 42 15.00 -2.29 7.89
C ASN A 42 16.50 -2.22 7.57
N SER A 43 16.92 -2.50 6.33
CA SER A 43 18.32 -2.44 5.92
C SER A 43 18.88 -1.00 5.91
N PRO A 44 20.22 -0.83 6.03
CA PRO A 44 20.86 0.49 6.06
C PRO A 44 20.59 1.36 4.81
N VAL A 45 20.26 0.74 3.67
CA VAL A 45 19.97 1.49 2.43
C VAL A 45 18.79 2.45 2.58
N SER A 46 17.87 2.13 3.49
CA SER A 46 16.64 2.89 3.74
C SER A 46 16.81 4.02 4.76
N ASP A 47 17.97 4.13 5.44
CA ASP A 47 18.16 5.10 6.54
C ASP A 47 18.12 6.56 6.05
N SER A 48 18.45 6.79 4.77
CA SER A 48 18.38 8.10 4.13
C SER A 48 17.01 8.42 3.53
N TRP A 49 16.09 7.44 3.44
CA TRP A 49 14.80 7.65 2.78
C TRP A 49 13.91 8.53 3.65
N ARG A 50 13.21 9.48 3.02
CA ARG A 50 12.36 10.48 3.72
C ARG A 50 10.92 10.48 3.24
N THR A 51 10.72 10.17 1.97
CA THR A 51 9.41 10.12 1.32
C THR A 51 9.29 8.83 0.53
N LEU A 52 8.12 8.20 0.59
CA LEU A 52 7.77 7.02 -0.19
C LEU A 52 6.52 7.31 -1.01
N LEU A 53 6.55 7.01 -2.30
CA LEU A 53 5.38 7.00 -3.18
C LEU A 53 5.10 5.55 -3.58
N ASP A 54 3.97 5.01 -3.13
CA ASP A 54 3.47 3.69 -3.53
C ASP A 54 2.53 3.85 -4.73
N ILE A 55 2.93 3.31 -5.89
CA ILE A 55 2.21 3.43 -7.16
C ILE A 55 1.46 2.14 -7.42
N GLY A 56 0.14 2.23 -7.57
CA GLY A 56 -0.71 1.06 -7.75
C GLY A 56 -0.93 0.31 -6.44
N CYS A 57 -1.14 1.04 -5.33
CA CYS A 57 -1.37 0.44 -4.02
C CYS A 57 -2.68 -0.38 -3.98
N GLY A 58 -3.57 -0.20 -4.96
CA GLY A 58 -4.89 -0.79 -4.94
C GLY A 58 -5.64 -0.37 -3.67
N PRO A 59 -6.47 -1.24 -3.10
CA PRO A 59 -7.12 -0.99 -1.82
C PRO A 59 -6.23 -1.34 -0.62
N ASN A 60 -4.98 -1.73 -0.85
CA ASN A 60 -4.06 -2.29 0.14
C ASN A 60 -3.17 -1.21 0.76
N VAL A 61 -3.01 -1.28 2.09
CA VAL A 61 -2.10 -0.43 2.88
C VAL A 61 -0.94 -1.23 3.49
N GLY A 62 -1.01 -2.55 3.45
CA GLY A 62 -0.08 -3.45 4.13
C GLY A 62 1.35 -3.39 3.58
N ASN A 63 1.52 -3.05 2.31
CA ASN A 63 2.83 -2.98 1.66
C ASN A 63 3.74 -1.90 2.29
N VAL A 64 3.15 -0.85 2.87
CA VAL A 64 3.90 0.25 3.48
C VAL A 64 4.05 0.13 5.00
N PHE A 65 3.52 -0.93 5.62
CA PHE A 65 3.64 -1.14 7.06
C PHE A 65 5.10 -1.18 7.55
N PRO A 66 6.05 -1.90 6.91
CA PRO A 66 7.43 -1.88 7.36
C PRO A 66 8.09 -0.52 7.15
N ALA A 67 7.71 0.20 6.09
CA ALA A 67 8.25 1.51 5.74
C ALA A 67 7.97 2.58 6.80
N SER A 68 6.78 2.54 7.43
CA SER A 68 6.33 3.59 8.35
C SER A 68 7.12 3.66 9.67
N ARG A 69 8.07 2.73 9.88
CA ARG A 69 9.00 2.73 11.01
C ARG A 69 10.06 3.81 10.85
N LYS A 70 10.51 4.05 9.61
CA LYS A 70 11.55 5.04 9.27
C LYS A 70 11.00 6.22 8.48
N ILE A 71 9.98 6.01 7.64
CA ILE A 71 9.46 7.00 6.69
C ILE A 71 8.16 7.60 7.22
N ARG A 72 8.12 8.92 7.40
CA ARG A 72 6.96 9.67 7.92
C ARG A 72 6.18 10.46 6.86
N SER A 73 6.56 10.30 5.59
CA SER A 73 5.92 10.93 4.45
C SER A 73 5.64 9.87 3.38
N ILE A 74 4.51 9.19 3.52
CA ILE A 74 4.08 8.12 2.61
C ILE A 74 2.90 8.64 1.78
N VAL A 75 2.98 8.48 0.46
CA VAL A 75 1.90 8.80 -0.47
C VAL A 75 1.44 7.49 -1.11
N LEU A 76 0.19 7.14 -0.88
CA LEU A 76 -0.44 5.99 -1.53
C LEU A 76 -1.21 6.45 -2.75
N SER A 77 -1.06 5.72 -3.86
CA SER A 77 -1.71 6.09 -5.10
C SER A 77 -2.19 4.90 -5.91
N ASP A 78 -3.37 5.05 -6.50
CA ASP A 78 -3.96 4.02 -7.35
C ASP A 78 -4.81 4.64 -8.46
N LEU A 79 -4.93 3.92 -9.57
CA LEU A 79 -5.73 4.31 -10.72
C LEU A 79 -7.24 4.32 -10.40
N LEU A 80 -7.71 3.34 -9.63
CA LEU A 80 -9.14 3.12 -9.40
C LEU A 80 -9.64 4.00 -8.24
N PRO A 81 -10.65 4.87 -8.45
CA PRO A 81 -11.24 5.66 -7.37
C PRO A 81 -11.77 4.80 -6.22
N ARG A 82 -12.40 3.65 -6.54
CA ARG A 82 -12.96 2.72 -5.54
C ARG A 82 -11.89 2.14 -4.62
N SER A 83 -10.71 1.79 -5.17
CA SER A 83 -9.57 1.35 -4.38
C SER A 83 -9.06 2.43 -3.43
N ARG A 84 -8.94 3.67 -3.91
CA ARG A 84 -8.52 4.82 -3.08
C ARG A 84 -9.51 5.13 -1.96
N GLN A 85 -10.81 4.95 -2.19
CA GLN A 85 -11.83 5.12 -1.16
C GLN A 85 -11.66 4.11 -0.02
N GLU A 86 -11.36 2.85 -0.31
CA GLU A 86 -11.13 1.85 0.74
C GLU A 86 -9.86 2.12 1.55
N VAL A 87 -8.81 2.65 0.91
CA VAL A 87 -7.62 3.17 1.63
C VAL A 87 -7.99 4.33 2.55
N GLU A 88 -8.77 5.30 2.07
CA GLU A 88 -9.19 6.46 2.88
C GLU A 88 -10.04 6.04 4.07
N LYS A 89 -10.99 5.10 3.89
CA LYS A 89 -11.76 4.53 5.00
C LYS A 89 -10.86 3.93 6.09
N TRP A 90 -9.84 3.18 5.69
CA TRP A 90 -8.89 2.62 6.65
C TRP A 90 -8.05 3.68 7.37
N ILE A 91 -7.63 4.75 6.66
CA ILE A 91 -6.92 5.89 7.25
C ILE A 91 -7.81 6.60 8.27
N GLN A 92 -9.09 6.80 7.96
CA GLN A 92 -10.07 7.47 8.81
C GLN A 92 -10.62 6.59 9.94
N LYS A 93 -10.22 5.31 10.00
CA LYS A 93 -10.76 4.31 10.94
C LYS A 93 -12.29 4.20 10.85
N ALA A 94 -12.83 4.24 9.63
CA ALA A 94 -14.26 4.04 9.40
C ALA A 94 -14.71 2.65 9.89
N ASP A 95 -15.94 2.55 10.41
CA ASP A 95 -16.48 1.30 10.95
C ASP A 95 -16.54 0.17 9.92
N ASP A 96 -16.72 0.51 8.64
CA ASP A 96 -16.77 -0.42 7.51
C ASP A 96 -15.42 -0.63 6.81
N ALA A 97 -14.32 -0.11 7.38
CA ALA A 97 -12.99 -0.22 6.82
C ALA A 97 -12.50 -1.68 6.80
N MET A 98 -11.74 -2.04 5.77
CA MET A 98 -11.19 -3.39 5.67
C MET A 98 -10.19 -3.70 6.78
N ASN A 99 -10.24 -4.92 7.28
CA ASN A 99 -9.37 -5.40 8.35
C ASN A 99 -8.05 -5.97 7.79
N TRP A 100 -6.95 -5.27 8.07
CA TRP A 100 -5.59 -5.62 7.67
C TRP A 100 -4.75 -6.30 8.76
N SER A 101 -5.37 -6.71 9.88
CA SER A 101 -4.72 -7.48 10.97
C SER A 101 -3.94 -8.69 10.49
N PHE A 102 -4.44 -9.38 9.46
CA PHE A 102 -3.75 -10.54 8.87
C PHE A 102 -2.41 -10.20 8.23
N ILE A 103 -2.13 -8.92 7.98
CA ILE A 103 -0.84 -8.41 7.53
C ILE A 103 -0.08 -7.81 8.72
N SER A 104 -0.71 -6.97 9.53
CA SER A 104 -0.03 -6.27 10.63
C SER A 104 0.39 -7.19 11.77
N GLU A 105 -0.36 -8.25 12.09
CA GLU A 105 -0.01 -9.21 13.16
C GLU A 105 1.24 -10.04 12.83
N PRO A 106 1.37 -10.70 11.65
CA PRO A 106 2.62 -11.37 11.30
C PRO A 106 3.82 -10.42 11.22
N LEU A 107 3.61 -9.17 10.76
CA LEU A 107 4.68 -8.17 10.77
C LEU A 107 5.09 -7.78 12.19
N ALA A 108 4.15 -7.66 13.12
CA ALA A 108 4.45 -7.38 14.52
C ALA A 108 5.36 -8.46 15.12
N ILE A 109 5.06 -9.72 14.85
CA ILE A 109 5.90 -10.86 15.27
C ILE A 109 7.29 -10.74 14.62
N LEU A 110 7.36 -10.42 13.32
CA LEU A 110 8.60 -10.22 12.60
C LEU A 110 9.44 -9.05 13.15
N GLU A 111 8.78 -7.98 13.64
CA GLU A 111 9.40 -6.84 14.32
C GLU A 111 9.79 -7.13 15.79
N GLY A 112 9.53 -8.34 16.28
CA GLY A 112 9.92 -8.80 17.61
C GLY A 112 8.89 -8.49 18.71
N CYS A 113 7.65 -8.13 18.38
CA CYS A 113 6.59 -7.93 19.36
C CYS A 113 6.09 -9.27 19.91
N MET A 114 6.09 -9.43 21.25
CA MET A 114 5.55 -10.63 21.90
C MET A 114 4.03 -10.72 21.81
N ASP A 115 3.33 -9.59 21.90
CA ASP A 115 1.89 -9.50 21.64
C ASP A 115 1.64 -8.98 20.22
N ALA A 116 1.25 -9.89 19.34
CA ALA A 116 0.98 -9.60 17.93
C ALA A 116 -0.16 -8.58 17.76
N LYS A 117 -1.18 -8.60 18.63
CA LYS A 117 -2.35 -7.70 18.51
C LYS A 117 -1.99 -6.27 18.89
N SER A 118 -1.27 -6.10 20.00
CA SER A 118 -0.77 -4.77 20.38
C SER A 118 0.23 -4.23 19.35
N GLY A 119 1.15 -5.07 18.86
CA GLY A 119 2.11 -4.67 17.83
C GLY A 119 1.42 -4.31 16.50
N ALA A 120 0.41 -5.07 16.09
CA ALA A 120 -0.40 -4.75 14.91
C ALA A 120 -1.06 -3.37 15.04
N LYS A 121 -1.63 -3.07 16.21
CA LYS A 121 -2.23 -1.75 16.47
C LYS A 121 -1.20 -0.62 16.34
N ASP A 122 0.01 -0.79 16.91
CA ASP A 122 1.09 0.19 16.75
C ASP A 122 1.47 0.39 15.28
N ILE A 123 1.69 -0.71 14.55
CA ILE A 123 2.02 -0.70 13.11
C ILE A 123 0.98 0.08 12.31
N GLU A 124 -0.30 -0.20 12.54
CA GLU A 124 -1.37 0.46 11.81
C GLU A 124 -1.47 1.94 12.19
N GLU A 125 -1.38 2.30 13.48
CA GLU A 125 -1.40 3.70 13.96
C GLU A 125 -0.23 4.50 13.38
N ARG A 126 1.00 3.99 13.47
CA ARG A 126 2.19 4.68 12.93
C ARG A 126 2.14 4.80 11.41
N THR A 127 1.52 3.84 10.72
CA THR A 127 1.31 3.91 9.28
C THR A 127 0.29 4.98 8.92
N ARG A 128 -0.87 5.04 9.60
CA ARG A 128 -1.87 6.11 9.37
C ARG A 128 -1.25 7.49 9.56
N ALA A 129 -0.43 7.67 10.61
CA ALA A 129 0.26 8.93 10.88
C ALA A 129 1.33 9.30 9.83
N ALA A 130 1.96 8.30 9.20
CA ALA A 130 2.97 8.50 8.16
C ALA A 130 2.36 8.80 6.79
N ILE A 131 1.14 8.35 6.52
CA ILE A 131 0.44 8.62 5.27
C ILE A 131 0.06 10.09 5.18
N LYS A 132 0.54 10.77 4.15
CA LYS A 132 0.07 12.11 3.77
C LYS A 132 -1.19 11.96 2.94
N LYS A 133 -2.15 12.88 3.09
CA LYS A 133 -3.32 12.96 2.21
C LYS A 133 -2.83 13.00 0.76
N GLY A 134 -3.04 11.91 0.04
CA GLY A 134 -2.50 11.70 -1.29
C GLY A 134 -3.25 12.56 -2.30
N HIS A 135 -2.51 13.24 -3.17
CA HIS A 135 -3.09 13.81 -4.37
C HIS A 135 -3.54 12.67 -5.30
N PRO A 136 -4.69 12.78 -5.98
CA PRO A 136 -5.12 11.76 -6.94
C PRO A 136 -4.01 11.57 -7.98
N VAL A 137 -3.46 10.35 -8.12
CA VAL A 137 -2.51 10.10 -9.21
C VAL A 137 -3.19 10.41 -10.53
N GLN A 138 -2.62 11.41 -11.20
CA GLN A 138 -3.01 11.85 -12.52
C GLN A 138 -2.71 10.74 -13.53
N ARG A 139 -3.64 10.60 -14.48
CA ARG A 139 -3.54 9.74 -15.67
C ARG A 139 -2.12 9.80 -16.26
N PRO A 140 -1.54 8.71 -16.81
CA PRO A 140 -0.52 8.91 -17.83
C PRO A 140 -1.17 9.78 -18.91
N GLY A 141 -0.72 11.03 -19.01
CA GLY A 141 -1.11 11.90 -20.12
C GLY A 141 -0.60 11.32 -21.43
N PRO A 142 -1.13 11.77 -22.58
CA PRO A 142 -0.56 11.39 -23.88
C PRO A 142 0.95 11.67 -23.87
N GLU A 143 1.73 10.81 -24.54
CA GLU A 143 3.17 10.96 -24.70
C GLU A 143 3.50 12.43 -25.01
N ARG A 144 4.26 13.08 -24.12
CA ARG A 144 4.71 14.44 -24.38
C ARG A 144 5.67 14.36 -25.56
N PRO A 145 5.42 15.09 -26.66
CA PRO A 145 6.35 15.10 -27.79
C PRO A 145 7.73 15.59 -27.30
N PRO A 146 8.82 15.11 -27.90
CA PRO A 146 10.17 15.45 -27.47
C PRO A 146 10.33 16.97 -27.42
N ARG A 147 10.87 17.46 -26.30
CA ARG A 147 11.18 18.88 -26.14
C ARG A 147 12.16 19.25 -27.26
N ARG A 148 11.72 20.08 -28.20
CA ARG A 148 12.64 20.73 -29.14
C ARG A 148 13.63 21.54 -28.31
N ALA A 149 14.90 21.16 -28.36
CA ALA A 149 15.98 21.98 -27.85
C ALA A 149 15.91 23.35 -28.54
N ARG A 150 15.93 24.43 -27.74
CA ARG A 150 16.24 25.77 -28.22
C ARG A 150 17.74 25.96 -28.14
#